data_AF-D8QCX1-F1
#
_entry.id   AF-D8QCX1-F1
#
_cell.length_a   1.000
_cell.length_b   1.000
_cell.length_c   1.000
_cell.angle_alpha   90.00
_cell.angle_beta   90.00
_cell.angle_gamma   90.00
#
_symmetry.space_group_name_H-M   'P 1'
#
loop_
_entity.id
_entity.type
_entity.pdbx_description
1 polymer ?
#
loop_
_entity_poly.entity_id
_entity_poly.type
_entity_poly.pdbx_seq_one_letter_code
_entity_poly.pdbx_strand_id
1 'polypeptide(L)'
;MRPGIGWTAACHPSSFGGRYAIIPKDDPPAREGKSFIYDHVKSMDPCQHTHLFHEHGQFISHFTGPNPRDAMIVQYTYASTTIHHDVRMPAPYGWVEDIEGEPEWEEKTDNRLLWRGSTTGMYNHPKVRWDKSHRLRMVALTNNMSTTLPILNPAPKRDQRVGPPQLHDSGAVNWEMMDVAFAGNAHACSPEICDIIEDTYEFADYQSIQEAANYKYIMDIDGNAWSGRFKRLLTSNSVIFKATIYPEWFTDRIQPWLHYVPVQLDFTDLYDALAFFRGDENGEGGHDDLARKIAVEGRKWSKKYWRREDLQAYFIRSLLEYNRLMSVDRDAMSYHGPGTE
;
A
#
# COMPACT_ATOMS: atom_id res chain seq x y z
N MET A 1 20.99 -2.24 -24.95
CA MET A 1 20.85 -1.32 -23.81
C MET A 1 22.18 -1.27 -23.09
N ARG A 2 22.71 -0.09 -22.75
CA ARG A 2 23.84 0.00 -21.81
C ARG A 2 23.38 -0.61 -20.48
N PRO A 3 24.19 -1.43 -19.78
CA PRO A 3 23.84 -1.87 -18.43
C PRO A 3 23.57 -0.62 -17.58
N GLY A 4 22.42 -0.58 -16.92
CA GLY A 4 22.07 0.52 -16.04
C GLY A 4 23.00 0.57 -14.84
N ILE A 5 23.30 1.77 -14.32
CA ILE A 5 23.92 1.90 -12.98
C ILE A 5 22.98 1.40 -11.86
N GLY A 6 21.69 1.25 -12.16
CA GLY A 6 20.71 0.52 -11.37
C GLY A 6 19.98 1.36 -10.32
N TRP A 7 18.98 0.75 -9.69
CA TRP A 7 18.13 1.38 -8.66
C TRP A 7 18.93 1.90 -7.47
N THR A 8 19.98 1.18 -7.07
CA THR A 8 20.81 1.54 -5.91
C THR A 8 21.62 2.81 -6.12
N ALA A 9 21.83 3.24 -7.37
CA ALA A 9 22.47 4.51 -7.68
C ALA A 9 21.63 5.74 -7.28
N ALA A 10 20.31 5.57 -7.09
CA ALA A 10 19.44 6.62 -6.56
C ALA A 10 19.55 6.76 -5.03
N CYS A 11 20.22 5.82 -4.36
CA CYS A 11 20.42 5.84 -2.92
C CYS A 11 21.67 6.61 -2.52
N HIS A 12 21.62 7.29 -1.37
CA HIS A 12 22.82 7.89 -0.79
C HIS A 12 23.88 6.81 -0.53
N PRO A 13 25.18 7.04 -0.82
CA PRO A 13 26.22 6.02 -0.68
C PRO A 13 26.38 5.43 0.73
N SER A 14 25.94 6.17 1.76
CA SER A 14 25.97 5.68 3.15
C SER A 14 24.72 4.90 3.57
N SER A 15 23.65 4.88 2.77
CA SER A 15 22.45 4.10 3.11
C SER A 15 22.68 2.60 2.94
N PHE A 16 21.75 1.78 3.45
CA PHE A 16 21.78 0.35 3.22
C PHE A 16 21.66 0.04 1.72
N GLY A 17 20.70 0.67 1.03
CA GLY A 17 20.51 0.51 -0.41
C GLY A 17 21.69 0.98 -1.27
N GLY A 18 22.39 2.05 -0.88
CA GLY A 18 23.58 2.52 -1.60
C GLY A 18 24.76 1.56 -1.54
N ARG A 19 24.78 0.67 -0.55
CA ARG A 19 25.78 -0.41 -0.38
C ARG A 19 25.24 -1.79 -0.74
N TYR A 20 23.99 -1.85 -1.20
CA TYR A 20 23.32 -3.10 -1.50
C TYR A 20 23.60 -3.55 -2.93
N ALA A 21 23.79 -4.85 -3.12
CA ALA A 21 23.92 -5.45 -4.44
C ALA A 21 22.60 -6.14 -4.79
N ILE A 22 21.84 -5.57 -5.74
CA ILE A 22 20.65 -6.23 -6.27
C ILE A 22 21.11 -7.36 -7.18
N ILE A 23 21.00 -8.60 -6.70
CA ILE A 23 21.19 -9.80 -7.51
C ILE A 23 19.80 -10.23 -7.98
N PRO A 24 19.45 -10.09 -9.27
CA PRO A 24 18.07 -10.24 -9.72
C PRO A 24 17.41 -11.59 -9.39
N LYS A 25 18.21 -12.65 -9.20
CA LYS A 25 17.71 -14.00 -8.91
C LYS A 25 17.56 -14.29 -7.42
N ASP A 26 18.12 -13.46 -6.56
CA ASP A 26 18.19 -13.75 -5.13
C ASP A 26 16.92 -13.27 -4.44
N ASP A 27 16.46 -14.04 -3.46
CA ASP A 27 15.47 -13.58 -2.50
C ASP A 27 16.11 -12.61 -1.50
N PRO A 28 15.35 -11.67 -0.93
CA PRO A 28 15.89 -10.79 0.09
C PRO A 28 16.33 -11.60 1.30
N PRO A 29 17.30 -11.10 2.09
CA PRO A 29 17.71 -11.75 3.32
C PRO A 29 16.51 -12.02 4.24
N ALA A 30 16.50 -13.19 4.88
CA ALA A 30 15.45 -13.55 5.82
C ALA A 30 15.37 -12.51 6.94
N ARG A 31 14.15 -12.16 7.32
CA ARG A 31 13.89 -11.24 8.43
C ARG A 31 13.98 -11.97 9.76
N GLU A 32 14.61 -11.35 10.74
CA GLU A 32 14.60 -11.81 12.12
C GLU A 32 13.55 -11.06 12.94
N GLY A 33 12.69 -11.81 13.63
CA GLY A 33 11.70 -11.26 14.55
C GLY A 33 10.51 -10.56 13.89
N LYS A 34 9.66 -9.99 14.75
CA LYS A 34 8.46 -9.22 14.37
C LYS A 34 8.72 -7.74 14.60
N SER A 35 8.15 -6.90 13.74
CA SER A 35 8.18 -5.45 13.89
C SER A 35 7.01 -4.84 13.16
N PHE A 36 6.63 -3.63 13.56
CA PHE A 36 5.53 -2.88 12.97
C PHE A 36 6.02 -1.56 12.41
N ILE A 37 5.27 -1.01 11.45
CA ILE A 37 5.59 0.30 10.87
C ILE A 37 5.33 1.41 11.89
N TYR A 38 6.39 2.09 12.32
CA TYR A 38 6.28 3.33 13.10
C TYR A 38 6.09 4.57 12.23
N ASP A 39 6.82 4.65 11.12
CA ASP A 39 6.81 5.76 10.16
C ASP A 39 6.62 5.19 8.75
N HIS A 40 5.40 5.34 8.20
CA HIS A 40 5.02 4.68 6.96
C HIS A 40 5.77 5.26 5.75
N VAL A 41 6.08 6.56 5.74
CA VAL A 41 6.82 7.16 4.61
C VAL A 41 8.24 6.63 4.57
N LYS A 42 8.89 6.51 5.73
CA LYS A 42 10.23 5.93 5.79
C LYS A 42 10.24 4.44 5.41
N SER A 43 9.19 3.68 5.76
CA SER A 43 9.11 2.28 5.35
C SER A 43 8.93 2.09 3.84
N MET A 44 8.48 3.13 3.11
CA MET A 44 8.39 3.13 1.64
C MET A 44 9.75 3.28 0.95
N ASP A 45 10.82 3.64 1.69
CA ASP A 45 12.12 3.94 1.11
C ASP A 45 12.96 2.67 0.85
N PRO A 46 13.14 2.25 -0.42
CA PRO A 46 13.95 1.06 -0.73
C PRO A 46 15.44 1.27 -0.42
N CYS A 47 15.88 2.52 -0.21
CA CYS A 47 17.25 2.82 0.22
C CYS A 47 17.51 2.51 1.70
N GLN A 48 16.47 2.38 2.51
CA GLN A 48 16.54 1.88 3.90
C GLN A 48 16.03 0.44 4.00
N HIS A 49 15.06 0.07 3.17
CA HIS A 49 14.36 -1.21 3.20
C HIS A 49 14.61 -1.98 1.90
N THR A 50 15.80 -2.59 1.78
CA THR A 50 16.28 -3.17 0.53
C THR A 50 15.46 -4.37 0.03
N HIS A 51 14.67 -5.01 0.90
CA HIS A 51 13.73 -6.07 0.48
C HIS A 51 12.74 -5.57 -0.57
N LEU A 52 12.37 -4.29 -0.57
CA LEU A 52 11.45 -3.72 -1.55
C LEU A 52 11.93 -3.93 -2.99
N PHE A 53 13.25 -3.91 -3.24
CA PHE A 53 13.82 -4.18 -4.58
C PHE A 53 13.51 -5.60 -5.11
N HIS A 54 13.16 -6.54 -4.24
CA HIS A 54 12.93 -7.95 -4.57
C HIS A 54 11.45 -8.36 -4.50
N GLU A 55 10.58 -7.49 -4.00
CA GLU A 55 9.22 -7.89 -3.62
C GLU A 55 8.13 -6.98 -4.21
N HIS A 56 8.51 -5.85 -4.80
CA HIS A 56 7.56 -4.93 -5.40
C HIS A 56 7.71 -4.84 -6.93
N GLY A 57 6.57 -4.99 -7.61
CA GLY A 57 6.26 -4.57 -8.99
C GLY A 57 7.25 -3.65 -9.69
N GLN A 58 7.27 -2.41 -9.21
CA GLN A 58 8.12 -1.30 -9.64
C GLN A 58 9.60 -1.63 -9.83
N PHE A 59 10.16 -2.53 -9.01
CA PHE A 59 11.60 -2.79 -9.02
C PHE A 59 11.93 -4.08 -9.77
N ILE A 60 11.22 -5.17 -9.47
CA ILE A 60 11.56 -6.49 -10.01
C ILE A 60 11.27 -6.63 -11.51
N SER A 61 10.37 -5.80 -12.05
CA SER A 61 10.10 -5.71 -13.49
C SER A 61 11.26 -5.10 -14.29
N HIS A 62 12.25 -4.50 -13.61
CA HIS A 62 13.38 -3.79 -14.23
C HIS A 62 14.75 -4.34 -13.80
N PHE A 63 14.83 -5.56 -13.28
CA PHE A 63 16.08 -6.22 -12.86
C PHE A 63 16.89 -5.34 -11.88
N THR A 64 18.11 -4.94 -12.27
CA THR A 64 18.97 -4.06 -11.46
C THR A 64 18.53 -2.59 -11.51
N GLY A 65 17.63 -2.21 -12.41
CA GLY A 65 17.08 -0.87 -12.56
C GLY A 65 17.58 -0.11 -13.79
N PRO A 66 16.86 0.97 -14.17
CA PRO A 66 17.22 1.83 -15.29
C PRO A 66 18.44 2.71 -14.97
N ASN A 67 18.92 3.43 -15.98
CA ASN A 67 19.81 4.57 -15.75
C ASN A 67 19.01 5.79 -15.31
N PRO A 68 19.54 6.63 -14.39
CA PRO A 68 18.96 7.94 -14.16
C PRO A 68 19.01 8.77 -15.45
N ARG A 69 18.16 9.79 -15.54
CA ARG A 69 18.27 10.76 -16.63
C ARG A 69 19.52 11.63 -16.44
N ASP A 70 20.17 11.96 -17.54
CA ASP A 70 21.37 12.83 -17.54
C ASP A 70 21.06 14.28 -17.12
N ALA A 71 19.78 14.67 -17.11
CA ALA A 71 19.32 15.98 -16.67
C ALA A 71 18.09 15.87 -15.77
N MET A 72 18.07 16.71 -14.74
CA MET A 72 16.89 16.92 -13.89
C MET A 72 15.87 17.75 -14.65
N ILE A 73 14.71 17.14 -14.93
CA ILE A 73 13.56 17.82 -15.53
C ILE A 73 12.39 17.75 -14.55
N VAL A 74 11.64 18.84 -14.42
CA VAL A 74 10.41 18.80 -13.63
C VAL A 74 9.38 18.00 -14.41
N GLN A 75 8.97 16.87 -13.82
CA GLN A 75 7.93 16.01 -14.37
C GLN A 75 6.84 15.87 -13.33
N TYR A 76 5.60 16.09 -13.75
CA TYR A 76 4.43 15.86 -12.91
C TYR A 76 3.90 14.45 -13.13
N THR A 77 3.67 13.73 -12.04
CA THR A 77 3.10 12.38 -12.08
C THR A 77 2.06 12.21 -11.00
N TYR A 78 1.19 11.21 -11.17
CA TYR A 78 0.19 10.87 -10.15
C TYR A 78 0.77 10.08 -8.98
N ALA A 79 1.84 9.31 -9.22
CA ALA A 79 2.61 8.64 -8.18
C ALA A 79 4.09 8.58 -8.55
N SER A 80 4.93 8.62 -7.52
CA SER A 80 6.36 8.34 -7.62
C SER A 80 6.87 7.78 -6.29
N THR A 81 7.86 6.90 -6.32
CA THR A 81 8.48 6.36 -5.11
C THR A 81 9.44 7.40 -4.49
N THR A 82 9.99 7.10 -3.32
CA THR A 82 10.94 7.99 -2.62
C THR A 82 12.27 8.20 -3.36
N ILE A 83 12.61 7.32 -4.30
CA ILE A 83 13.85 7.41 -5.11
C ILE A 83 13.64 8.15 -6.45
N HIS A 84 12.43 8.63 -6.71
CA HIS A 84 12.09 9.44 -7.88
C HIS A 84 11.82 10.89 -7.47
N HIS A 85 12.13 11.83 -8.37
CA HIS A 85 12.04 13.27 -8.12
C HIS A 85 10.82 13.94 -8.77
N ASP A 86 9.91 13.15 -9.32
CA ASP A 86 8.67 13.65 -9.92
C ASP A 86 7.81 14.40 -8.89
N VAL A 87 7.20 15.50 -9.34
CA VAL A 87 6.25 16.28 -8.56
C VAL A 87 4.90 15.57 -8.56
N ARG A 88 4.48 15.11 -7.38
CA ARG A 88 3.23 14.35 -7.21
C ARG A 88 2.03 15.28 -7.30
N MET A 89 1.14 15.02 -8.24
CA MET A 89 -0.12 15.74 -8.39
C MET A 89 -1.29 15.00 -7.74
N PRO A 90 -2.29 15.74 -7.24
CA PRO A 90 -3.56 15.16 -6.83
C PRO A 90 -4.27 14.57 -8.05
N ALA A 91 -4.44 13.25 -8.07
CA ALA A 91 -5.21 12.55 -9.10
C ALA A 91 -6.67 12.35 -8.61
N PRO A 92 -7.71 12.80 -9.33
CA PRO A 92 -9.10 12.50 -8.99
C PRO A 92 -9.50 11.05 -9.39
N TYR A 93 -8.52 10.18 -9.64
CA TYR A 93 -8.77 8.80 -10.03
C TYR A 93 -9.42 8.03 -8.88
N GLY A 94 -10.57 7.39 -9.16
CA GLY A 94 -11.33 6.67 -8.14
C GLY A 94 -11.90 7.56 -7.02
N TRP A 95 -11.96 8.89 -7.24
CA TRP A 95 -12.47 9.82 -6.24
C TRP A 95 -14.00 9.74 -6.12
N VAL A 96 -14.47 9.77 -4.87
CA VAL A 96 -15.89 9.81 -4.50
C VAL A 96 -16.11 10.86 -3.41
N GLU A 97 -17.27 11.51 -3.43
CA GLU A 97 -17.70 12.42 -2.36
C GLU A 97 -18.13 11.62 -1.12
N ASP A 98 -18.97 10.61 -1.34
CA ASP A 98 -19.48 9.69 -0.32
C ASP A 98 -19.79 8.33 -0.93
N ILE A 99 -20.14 7.35 -0.09
CA ILE A 99 -20.65 6.04 -0.50
C ILE A 99 -22.11 5.95 -0.06
N GLU A 100 -23.02 5.92 -1.03
CA GLU A 100 -24.46 5.79 -0.76
C GLU A 100 -24.77 4.43 -0.15
N GLY A 101 -25.51 4.43 0.96
CA GLY A 101 -25.89 3.22 1.68
C GLY A 101 -24.76 2.56 2.46
N GLU A 102 -23.63 3.24 2.69
CA GLU A 102 -22.53 2.74 3.51
C GLU A 102 -23.02 2.46 4.96
N PRO A 103 -22.97 1.20 5.43
CA PRO A 103 -23.45 0.85 6.76
C PRO A 103 -22.61 1.47 7.88
N GLU A 104 -23.23 1.70 9.03
CA GLU A 104 -22.50 2.04 10.24
C GLU A 104 -21.65 0.85 10.72
N TRP A 105 -20.64 1.12 11.56
CA TRP A 105 -19.66 0.09 11.97
C TRP A 105 -20.31 -1.16 12.55
N GLU A 106 -21.31 -0.97 13.40
CA GLU A 106 -22.04 -2.03 14.09
C GLU A 106 -22.95 -2.85 13.15
N GLU A 107 -23.26 -2.32 11.96
CA GLU A 107 -24.10 -2.98 10.94
C GLU A 107 -23.28 -3.83 9.97
N LYS A 108 -21.95 -3.67 9.96
CA LYS A 108 -21.04 -4.46 9.11
C LYS A 108 -20.92 -5.89 9.65
N THR A 109 -21.28 -6.86 8.82
CA THR A 109 -21.45 -8.26 9.24
C THR A 109 -20.22 -9.13 9.00
N ASP A 110 -19.31 -8.75 8.11
CA ASP A 110 -18.13 -9.56 7.78
C ASP A 110 -16.87 -9.04 8.48
N ASN A 111 -16.27 -9.92 9.28
CA ASN A 111 -15.06 -9.63 10.06
C ASN A 111 -13.79 -10.18 9.40
N ARG A 112 -13.87 -10.71 8.18
CA ARG A 112 -12.68 -11.11 7.39
C ARG A 112 -12.03 -9.87 6.76
N LEU A 113 -10.74 -9.98 6.45
CA LEU A 113 -10.02 -8.98 5.68
C LEU A 113 -10.34 -9.13 4.20
N LEU A 114 -10.99 -8.13 3.64
CA LEU A 114 -11.38 -8.13 2.24
C LEU A 114 -10.27 -7.65 1.31
N TRP A 115 -10.07 -8.39 0.22
CA TRP A 115 -9.49 -7.84 -1.00
C TRP A 115 -10.07 -8.51 -2.26
N ARG A 116 -10.48 -7.67 -3.20
CA ARG A 116 -10.80 -8.04 -4.59
C ARG A 116 -10.07 -7.12 -5.54
N GLY A 117 -9.29 -7.71 -6.44
CA GLY A 117 -8.51 -6.94 -7.40
C GLY A 117 -7.93 -7.79 -8.50
N SER A 118 -7.22 -7.15 -9.41
CA SER A 118 -6.58 -7.83 -10.53
C SER A 118 -5.12 -8.18 -10.29
N THR A 119 -4.56 -9.01 -11.17
CA THR A 119 -3.15 -9.41 -11.28
C THR A 119 -2.22 -8.29 -11.77
N THR A 120 -2.64 -7.03 -11.68
CA THR A 120 -1.77 -5.86 -11.87
C THR A 120 -0.71 -5.78 -10.76
N GLY A 121 0.22 -4.82 -10.84
CA GLY A 121 1.42 -4.79 -9.99
C GLY A 121 2.69 -4.72 -10.83
N MET A 122 2.66 -5.41 -11.97
CA MET A 122 3.65 -5.36 -13.04
C MET A 122 3.07 -6.03 -14.28
N TYR A 123 3.84 -6.05 -15.37
CA TYR A 123 3.62 -7.00 -16.47
C TYR A 123 4.35 -8.32 -16.17
N ASN A 124 3.60 -9.38 -15.90
CA ASN A 124 4.09 -10.71 -15.55
C ASN A 124 4.56 -11.47 -16.82
N HIS A 125 5.85 -11.77 -16.90
CA HIS A 125 6.46 -12.37 -18.10
C HIS A 125 7.54 -13.39 -17.70
N PRO A 126 7.82 -14.46 -18.47
CA PRO A 126 8.83 -15.47 -18.13
C PRO A 126 10.27 -14.97 -17.94
N LYS A 127 10.53 -13.69 -18.25
CA LYS A 127 11.85 -13.07 -18.15
C LYS A 127 12.03 -12.26 -16.87
N VAL A 128 10.96 -12.00 -16.14
CA VAL A 128 10.98 -11.27 -14.86
C VAL A 128 10.52 -12.19 -13.75
N ARG A 129 10.79 -11.82 -12.50
CA ARG A 129 10.38 -12.58 -11.31
C ARG A 129 8.93 -12.30 -10.95
N TRP A 130 8.04 -12.63 -11.86
CA TRP A 130 6.60 -12.35 -11.73
C TRP A 130 6.02 -12.99 -10.46
N ASP A 131 6.50 -14.17 -10.07
CA ASP A 131 6.14 -14.90 -8.85
C ASP A 131 6.42 -14.13 -7.54
N LYS A 132 7.28 -13.10 -7.61
CA LYS A 132 7.62 -12.23 -6.48
C LYS A 132 6.80 -10.94 -6.45
N SER A 133 5.82 -10.78 -7.34
CA SER A 133 4.88 -9.66 -7.32
C SER A 133 4.14 -9.56 -6.00
N HIS A 134 4.06 -8.35 -5.45
CA HIS A 134 3.40 -8.08 -4.17
C HIS A 134 1.94 -8.58 -4.13
N ARG A 135 1.18 -8.50 -5.23
CA ARG A 135 -0.20 -9.01 -5.26
C ARG A 135 -0.29 -10.53 -5.29
N LEU A 136 0.55 -11.18 -6.11
CA LEU A 136 0.58 -12.63 -6.19
C LEU A 136 1.02 -13.23 -4.85
N ARG A 137 2.04 -12.64 -4.22
CA ARG A 137 2.49 -13.03 -2.88
C ARG A 137 1.41 -12.87 -1.81
N MET A 138 0.69 -11.74 -1.82
CA MET A 138 -0.40 -11.51 -0.87
C MET A 138 -1.48 -12.58 -1.03
N VAL A 139 -1.97 -12.80 -2.25
CA VAL A 139 -3.01 -13.81 -2.51
C VAL A 139 -2.50 -15.21 -2.18
N ALA A 140 -1.25 -15.55 -2.50
CA ALA A 140 -0.65 -16.85 -2.13
C ALA A 140 -0.60 -17.04 -0.60
N LEU A 141 -0.18 -16.01 0.14
CA LEU A 141 -0.09 -16.04 1.59
C LEU A 141 -1.47 -16.24 2.24
N THR A 142 -2.46 -15.46 1.82
CA THR A 142 -3.80 -15.42 2.41
C THR A 142 -4.70 -16.58 1.97
N ASN A 143 -4.27 -17.42 1.02
CA ASN A 143 -4.99 -18.61 0.58
C ASN A 143 -4.22 -19.91 0.84
N ASN A 144 -3.05 -19.86 1.50
CA ASN A 144 -2.30 -21.06 1.83
C ASN A 144 -2.97 -21.79 3.00
N MET A 145 -3.44 -23.03 2.77
CA MET A 145 -4.14 -23.84 3.78
C MET A 145 -3.28 -24.95 4.40
N SER A 146 -1.98 -24.99 4.09
CA SER A 146 -1.11 -26.15 4.37
C SER A 146 0.19 -25.78 5.10
N THR A 147 0.22 -24.66 5.81
CA THR A 147 1.40 -24.19 6.56
C THR A 147 1.04 -23.74 7.98
N THR A 148 2.04 -23.26 8.72
CA THR A 148 1.82 -22.58 10.00
C THR A 148 2.20 -21.11 9.89
N LEU A 149 1.45 -20.26 10.59
CA LEU A 149 1.67 -18.82 10.64
C LEU A 149 2.08 -18.42 12.06
N PRO A 150 3.25 -17.77 12.24
CA PRO A 150 3.61 -17.18 13.53
C PRO A 150 2.85 -15.87 13.73
N ILE A 151 1.87 -15.87 14.63
CA ILE A 151 0.99 -14.72 14.91
C ILE A 151 1.19 -14.25 16.36
N LEU A 152 1.31 -12.94 16.54
CA LEU A 152 1.30 -12.29 17.84
C LEU A 152 -0.14 -12.17 18.34
N ASN A 153 -0.53 -13.03 19.27
CA ASN A 153 -1.87 -12.98 19.84
C ASN A 153 -2.08 -11.71 20.68
N PRO A 154 -3.27 -11.10 20.63
CA PRO A 154 -3.58 -9.90 21.41
C PRO A 154 -3.30 -10.10 22.89
N ALA A 155 -2.71 -9.09 23.54
CA ALA A 155 -2.49 -9.16 24.97
C ALA A 155 -3.84 -9.15 25.72
N PRO A 156 -4.05 -10.04 26.72
CA PRO A 156 -5.32 -10.06 27.47
C PRO A 156 -5.64 -8.75 28.19
N LYS A 157 -4.60 -7.96 28.49
CA LYS A 157 -4.69 -6.67 29.18
C LYS A 157 -3.73 -5.66 28.55
N ARG A 158 -4.13 -4.39 28.56
CA ARG A 158 -3.38 -3.26 27.94
C ARG A 158 -1.99 -3.03 28.55
N ASP A 159 -1.79 -3.35 29.81
CA ASP A 159 -0.53 -3.17 30.55
C ASP A 159 0.40 -4.40 30.45
N GLN A 160 -0.06 -5.48 29.81
CA GLN A 160 0.73 -6.67 29.60
C GLN A 160 1.47 -6.61 28.26
N ARG A 161 2.75 -6.97 28.28
CA ARG A 161 3.51 -7.15 27.04
C ARG A 161 2.96 -8.32 26.25
N VAL A 162 2.83 -8.15 24.94
CA VAL A 162 2.57 -9.25 24.01
C VAL A 162 3.70 -10.28 24.15
N GLY A 163 3.33 -11.56 24.21
CA GLY A 163 4.26 -12.68 24.31
C GLY A 163 4.99 -12.95 22.99
N PRO A 164 5.76 -14.06 22.91
CA PRO A 164 6.28 -14.52 21.62
C PRO A 164 5.14 -14.91 20.66
N PRO A 165 5.37 -14.88 19.34
CA PRO A 165 4.40 -15.37 18.37
C PRO A 165 4.03 -16.83 18.65
N GLN A 166 2.74 -17.16 18.50
CA GLN A 166 2.23 -18.52 18.54
C GLN A 166 2.07 -19.04 17.11
N LEU A 167 2.20 -20.35 16.92
CA LEU A 167 2.02 -20.98 15.61
C LEU A 167 0.55 -21.36 15.44
N HIS A 168 -0.09 -20.79 14.44
CA HIS A 168 -1.46 -21.09 14.06
C HIS A 168 -1.48 -21.90 12.76
N ASP A 169 -2.47 -22.79 12.62
CA ASP A 169 -2.73 -23.49 11.37
C ASP A 169 -3.23 -22.49 10.31
N SER A 170 -2.55 -22.42 9.17
CA SER A 170 -2.89 -21.44 8.14
C SER A 170 -4.24 -21.72 7.49
N GLY A 171 -4.68 -22.99 7.46
CA GLY A 171 -6.00 -23.38 6.98
C GLY A 171 -7.12 -22.76 7.81
N ALA A 172 -7.05 -22.92 9.13
CA ALA A 172 -8.00 -22.30 10.05
C ALA A 172 -7.98 -20.77 9.98
N VAL A 173 -6.80 -20.16 10.04
CA VAL A 173 -6.66 -18.70 10.03
C VAL A 173 -7.15 -18.10 8.72
N ASN A 174 -6.71 -18.61 7.57
CA ASN A 174 -7.10 -18.04 6.28
C ASN A 174 -8.58 -18.25 5.99
N TRP A 175 -9.14 -19.41 6.35
CA TRP A 175 -10.57 -19.66 6.21
C TRP A 175 -11.43 -18.67 7.03
N GLU A 176 -11.06 -18.41 8.29
CA GLU A 176 -11.87 -17.60 9.20
C GLU A 176 -11.60 -16.09 9.12
N MET A 177 -10.42 -15.68 8.64
CA MET A 177 -9.96 -14.28 8.73
C MET A 177 -9.72 -13.63 7.37
N MET A 178 -9.61 -14.38 6.27
CA MET A 178 -9.27 -13.81 4.97
C MET A 178 -10.40 -13.97 3.96
N ASP A 179 -10.68 -12.88 3.24
CA ASP A 179 -11.46 -12.93 2.02
C ASP A 179 -10.72 -12.19 0.90
N VAL A 180 -9.66 -12.82 0.40
CA VAL A 180 -8.69 -12.21 -0.51
C VAL A 180 -8.56 -13.06 -1.76
N ALA A 181 -9.00 -12.52 -2.90
CA ALA A 181 -8.97 -13.23 -4.17
C ALA A 181 -8.72 -12.28 -5.35
N PHE A 182 -8.15 -12.83 -6.43
CA PHE A 182 -8.22 -12.14 -7.71
C PHE A 182 -9.65 -12.13 -8.23
N ALA A 183 -10.02 -11.07 -8.95
CA ALA A 183 -11.35 -10.93 -9.53
C ALA A 183 -11.32 -11.07 -11.05
N GLY A 184 -12.26 -11.84 -11.61
CA GLY A 184 -12.38 -12.07 -13.05
C GLY A 184 -11.33 -13.04 -13.57
N ASN A 185 -10.44 -12.57 -14.44
CA ASN A 185 -9.42 -13.40 -15.11
C ASN A 185 -8.02 -12.75 -14.98
N ALA A 186 -6.97 -13.54 -15.20
CA ALA A 186 -5.61 -13.03 -15.18
C ALA A 186 -5.38 -12.05 -16.34
N HIS A 187 -4.68 -10.95 -16.05
CA HIS A 187 -4.19 -10.00 -17.05
C HIS A 187 -2.90 -9.32 -16.61
N ALA A 188 -2.40 -8.39 -17.43
CA ALA A 188 -1.05 -7.85 -17.28
C ALA A 188 0.00 -8.97 -17.23
N CYS A 189 -0.17 -9.98 -18.08
CA CYS A 189 0.72 -11.13 -18.22
C CYS A 189 0.89 -11.47 -19.70
N SER A 190 1.97 -12.19 -20.04
CA SER A 190 2.04 -12.94 -21.30
C SER A 190 1.11 -14.15 -21.23
N PRO A 191 0.56 -14.65 -22.36
CA PRO A 191 -0.40 -15.76 -22.36
C PRO A 191 0.01 -16.94 -21.49
N GLU A 192 1.24 -17.43 -21.67
CA GLU A 192 1.82 -18.55 -20.90
C GLU A 192 1.80 -18.33 -19.38
N ILE A 193 1.99 -17.09 -18.93
CA ILE A 193 1.99 -16.74 -17.50
C ILE A 193 0.57 -16.51 -17.00
N CYS A 194 -0.34 -16.00 -17.85
CA CYS A 194 -1.75 -15.90 -17.50
C CYS A 194 -2.32 -17.29 -17.21
N ASP A 195 -2.06 -18.26 -18.09
CA ASP A 195 -2.51 -19.65 -17.93
C ASP A 195 -2.00 -20.23 -16.58
N ILE A 196 -0.70 -20.05 -16.27
CA ILE A 196 -0.14 -20.49 -14.99
C ILE A 196 -0.82 -19.80 -13.79
N ILE A 197 -1.08 -18.49 -13.88
CA ILE A 197 -1.74 -17.75 -12.78
C ILE A 197 -3.17 -18.27 -12.58
N GLU A 198 -3.93 -18.50 -13.66
CA GLU A 198 -5.31 -19.02 -13.58
C GLU A 198 -5.34 -20.46 -13.06
N ASP A 199 -4.34 -21.28 -13.39
CA ASP A 199 -4.21 -22.64 -12.85
C ASP A 199 -3.76 -22.66 -11.38
N THR A 200 -3.03 -21.63 -10.92
CA THR A 200 -2.42 -21.59 -9.58
C THR A 200 -3.34 -20.95 -8.54
N TYR A 201 -4.11 -19.93 -8.92
CA TYR A 201 -4.88 -19.11 -7.99
C TYR A 201 -6.38 -19.24 -8.27
N GLU A 202 -7.17 -19.26 -7.20
CA GLU A 202 -8.63 -19.14 -7.33
C GLU A 202 -9.01 -17.69 -7.66
N PHE A 203 -9.88 -17.55 -8.66
CA PHE A 203 -10.48 -16.29 -9.05
C PHE A 203 -11.94 -16.24 -8.59
N ALA A 204 -12.30 -15.13 -7.97
CA ALA A 204 -13.67 -14.83 -7.57
C ALA A 204 -14.33 -13.87 -8.57
N ASP A 205 -15.64 -13.71 -8.44
CA ASP A 205 -16.37 -12.68 -9.15
C ASP A 205 -15.96 -11.26 -8.70
N TYR A 206 -16.19 -10.28 -9.58
CA TYR A 206 -16.09 -8.88 -9.20
C TYR A 206 -17.10 -8.56 -8.12
N GLN A 207 -16.66 -7.81 -7.12
CA GLN A 207 -17.50 -7.34 -6.04
C GLN A 207 -17.91 -5.88 -6.24
N SER A 208 -19.19 -5.61 -6.03
CA SER A 208 -19.76 -4.26 -6.00
C SER A 208 -19.30 -3.48 -4.77
N ILE A 209 -19.51 -2.15 -4.79
CA ILE A 209 -19.22 -1.30 -3.63
C ILE A 209 -20.11 -1.70 -2.45
N GLN A 210 -21.38 -2.02 -2.71
CA GLN A 210 -22.36 -2.40 -1.69
C GLN A 210 -22.01 -3.73 -1.02
N GLU A 211 -21.56 -4.72 -1.77
CA GLU A 211 -21.08 -5.98 -1.18
C GLU A 211 -19.82 -5.78 -0.34
N ALA A 212 -18.88 -4.95 -0.82
CA ALA A 212 -17.66 -4.63 -0.08
C ALA A 212 -17.94 -3.80 1.19
N ALA A 213 -19.04 -3.04 1.22
CA ALA A 213 -19.43 -2.21 2.35
C ALA A 213 -19.77 -3.02 3.61
N ASN A 214 -20.06 -4.32 3.48
CA ASN A 214 -20.35 -5.19 4.64
C ASN A 214 -19.11 -5.61 5.44
N TYR A 215 -17.89 -5.34 4.93
CA TYR A 215 -16.64 -5.77 5.54
C TYR A 215 -16.07 -4.70 6.46
N LYS A 216 -15.69 -5.09 7.68
CA LYS A 216 -15.03 -4.19 8.63
C LYS A 216 -13.57 -3.90 8.29
N TYR A 217 -12.89 -4.83 7.62
CA TYR A 217 -11.46 -4.75 7.34
C TYR A 217 -11.22 -4.88 5.84
N ILE A 218 -10.46 -3.96 5.25
CA ILE A 218 -10.20 -3.96 3.80
C ILE A 218 -8.72 -3.70 3.53
N MET A 219 -8.12 -4.51 2.66
CA MET A 219 -6.75 -4.33 2.20
C MET A 219 -6.66 -3.35 1.02
N ASP A 220 -5.74 -2.39 1.14
CA ASP A 220 -5.29 -1.48 0.10
C ASP A 220 -3.84 -1.81 -0.25
N ILE A 221 -3.62 -2.24 -1.48
CA ILE A 221 -2.30 -2.60 -2.00
C ILE A 221 -2.10 -1.99 -3.37
N ASP A 222 -0.87 -1.58 -3.64
CA ASP A 222 -0.42 -1.01 -4.90
C ASP A 222 -0.81 -1.87 -6.12
N GLY A 223 -0.94 -1.21 -7.26
CA GLY A 223 -1.06 -1.86 -8.57
C GLY A 223 0.23 -1.64 -9.36
N ASN A 224 0.11 -1.34 -10.65
CA ASN A 224 1.28 -0.94 -11.45
C ASN A 224 1.96 0.33 -10.87
N ALA A 225 1.20 1.15 -10.16
CA ALA A 225 1.67 2.27 -9.34
C ALA A 225 0.88 2.27 -8.01
N TRP A 226 0.50 3.44 -7.48
CA TRP A 226 -0.34 3.53 -6.29
C TRP A 226 -1.72 2.88 -6.44
N SER A 227 -2.35 2.53 -5.33
CA SER A 227 -3.76 2.11 -5.32
C SER A 227 -4.70 3.30 -5.52
N GLY A 228 -5.28 3.42 -6.72
CA GLY A 228 -6.33 4.38 -7.02
C GLY A 228 -7.65 4.18 -6.27
N ARG A 229 -7.78 3.12 -5.46
CA ARG A 229 -8.99 2.83 -4.67
C ARG A 229 -8.98 3.52 -3.31
N PHE A 230 -7.82 3.99 -2.84
CA PHE A 230 -7.64 4.39 -1.46
C PHE A 230 -8.61 5.50 -1.01
N LYS A 231 -8.91 6.49 -1.87
CA LYS A 231 -9.93 7.51 -1.57
C LYS A 231 -11.30 6.88 -1.25
N ARG A 232 -11.81 6.01 -2.12
CA ARG A 232 -13.09 5.33 -1.92
C ARG A 232 -13.04 4.48 -0.65
N LEU A 233 -11.99 3.68 -0.49
CA LEU A 233 -11.83 2.81 0.68
C LEU A 233 -11.79 3.62 1.98
N LEU A 234 -11.01 4.69 2.06
CA LEU A 234 -10.97 5.54 3.24
C LEU A 234 -12.30 6.28 3.51
N THR A 235 -13.16 6.42 2.49
CA THR A 235 -14.51 6.99 2.65
C THR A 235 -15.52 5.94 3.14
N SER A 236 -15.20 4.65 3.02
CA SER A 236 -15.97 3.58 3.66
C SER A 236 -15.78 3.66 5.18
N ASN A 237 -16.75 3.16 5.93
CA ASN A 237 -16.72 3.11 7.38
C ASN A 237 -15.96 1.86 7.87
N SER A 238 -14.90 1.47 7.16
CA SER A 238 -14.11 0.27 7.39
C SER A 238 -12.65 0.63 7.72
N VAL A 239 -11.94 -0.28 8.38
CA VAL A 239 -10.51 -0.13 8.65
C VAL A 239 -9.71 -0.53 7.42
N ILE A 240 -8.89 0.40 6.93
CA ILE A 240 -8.06 0.17 5.76
C ILE A 240 -6.66 -0.26 6.18
N PHE A 241 -6.25 -1.45 5.76
CA PHE A 241 -4.89 -1.98 5.88
C PHE A 241 -4.13 -1.59 4.61
N LYS A 242 -3.14 -0.70 4.70
CA LYS A 242 -2.47 -0.14 3.53
C LYS A 242 -1.02 -0.60 3.43
N ALA A 243 -0.68 -1.31 2.37
CA ALA A 243 0.69 -1.64 1.99
C ALA A 243 1.04 -0.93 0.67
N THR A 244 1.97 0.02 0.73
CA THR A 244 2.37 0.82 -0.44
C THR A 244 3.84 1.25 -0.39
N ILE A 245 4.45 1.47 -1.55
CA ILE A 245 5.75 2.14 -1.70
C ILE A 245 5.63 3.55 -2.31
N TYR A 246 4.40 4.00 -2.55
CA TYR A 246 4.13 5.28 -3.20
C TYR A 246 3.57 6.29 -2.20
N PRO A 247 4.40 7.24 -1.73
CA PRO A 247 3.88 8.45 -1.14
C PRO A 247 2.97 9.15 -2.14
N GLU A 248 1.82 9.61 -1.66
CA GLU A 248 0.82 10.36 -2.42
C GLU A 248 0.76 11.82 -1.94
N TRP A 249 0.08 12.70 -2.68
CA TRP A 249 -0.02 14.15 -2.43
C TRP A 249 -0.57 14.53 -1.03
N PHE A 250 -1.21 13.61 -0.33
CA PHE A 250 -1.78 13.83 1.00
C PHE A 250 -0.94 13.27 2.15
N THR A 251 0.19 12.61 1.84
CA THR A 251 0.96 11.81 2.80
C THR A 251 1.33 12.58 4.07
N ASP A 252 1.70 13.86 3.95
CA ASP A 252 2.09 14.69 5.10
C ASP A 252 0.91 15.08 6.02
N ARG A 253 -0.33 14.81 5.60
CA ARG A 253 -1.56 15.23 6.29
C ARG A 253 -2.39 14.07 6.81
N ILE A 254 -2.19 12.86 6.28
CA ILE A 254 -2.83 11.65 6.77
C ILE A 254 -1.93 10.99 7.82
N GLN A 255 -2.49 10.42 8.89
CA GLN A 255 -1.72 9.83 9.97
C GLN A 255 -1.94 8.29 10.01
N PRO A 256 -0.89 7.47 9.84
CA PRO A 256 -0.99 6.03 10.08
C PRO A 256 -1.36 5.76 11.54
N TRP A 257 -2.04 4.65 11.81
CA TRP A 257 -2.60 4.25 13.12
C TRP A 257 -3.73 5.15 13.65
N LEU A 258 -4.07 6.24 12.96
CA LEU A 258 -5.24 7.06 13.24
C LEU A 258 -6.30 6.96 12.14
N HIS A 259 -5.91 7.10 10.87
CA HIS A 259 -6.84 7.08 9.74
C HIS A 259 -6.85 5.74 8.99
N TYR A 260 -5.78 4.96 9.13
CA TYR A 260 -5.62 3.63 8.50
C TYR A 260 -4.52 2.85 9.22
N VAL A 261 -4.43 1.54 8.98
CA VAL A 261 -3.40 0.65 9.52
C VAL A 261 -2.30 0.46 8.46
N PRO A 262 -1.05 0.93 8.67
CA PRO A 262 0.03 0.64 7.73
C PRO A 262 0.45 -0.83 7.85
N VAL A 263 0.72 -1.47 6.71
CA VAL A 263 1.18 -2.87 6.62
C VAL A 263 2.44 -2.94 5.79
N GLN A 264 3.37 -3.80 6.18
CA GLN A 264 4.60 -4.00 5.44
C GLN A 264 4.36 -4.70 4.09
N LEU A 265 5.18 -4.36 3.09
CA LEU A 265 5.04 -4.93 1.74
C LEU A 265 5.39 -6.42 1.68
N ASP A 266 6.12 -6.93 2.66
CA ASP A 266 6.39 -8.35 2.86
C ASP A 266 5.25 -9.08 3.59
N PHE A 267 4.23 -8.33 4.06
CA PHE A 267 3.06 -8.77 4.84
C PHE A 267 3.37 -9.46 6.16
N THR A 268 4.59 -9.30 6.69
CA THR A 268 5.04 -10.00 7.90
C THR A 268 4.31 -9.59 9.18
N ASP A 269 3.67 -8.41 9.18
CA ASP A 269 2.86 -7.87 10.26
C ASP A 269 1.34 -7.87 9.97
N LEU A 270 0.90 -8.39 8.81
CA LEU A 270 -0.51 -8.36 8.40
C LEU A 270 -1.41 -9.11 9.38
N TYR A 271 -1.09 -10.38 9.66
CA TYR A 271 -1.87 -11.21 10.57
C TYR A 271 -1.83 -10.70 12.01
N ASP A 272 -0.67 -10.18 12.45
CA ASP A 272 -0.51 -9.63 13.81
C ASP A 272 -1.41 -8.40 14.00
N ALA A 273 -1.40 -7.49 13.02
CA ALA A 273 -2.23 -6.29 13.04
C ALA A 273 -3.73 -6.65 12.93
N LEU A 274 -4.10 -7.60 12.06
CA LEU A 274 -5.48 -8.05 11.93
C LEU A 274 -5.97 -8.71 13.22
N ALA A 275 -5.18 -9.62 13.80
CA ALA A 275 -5.52 -10.29 15.05
C ALA A 275 -5.70 -9.30 16.21
N PHE A 276 -4.89 -8.23 16.27
CA PHE A 276 -5.07 -7.17 17.26
C PHE A 276 -6.45 -6.50 17.18
N PHE A 277 -6.94 -6.18 15.98
CA PHE A 277 -8.23 -5.51 15.82
C PHE A 277 -9.42 -6.46 15.82
N ARG A 278 -9.33 -7.56 15.07
CA ARG A 278 -10.40 -8.55 14.85
C ARG A 278 -10.51 -9.58 15.96
N GLY A 279 -9.38 -9.94 16.57
CA GLY A 279 -9.23 -11.16 17.37
C GLY A 279 -8.55 -12.28 16.59
N ASP A 280 -8.21 -13.35 17.29
CA ASP A 280 -7.70 -14.61 16.71
C ASP A 280 -8.70 -15.25 15.74
N GLU A 281 -8.46 -16.45 15.19
CA GLU A 281 -9.37 -17.13 14.27
C GLU A 281 -10.80 -17.33 14.81
N ASN A 282 -11.00 -17.38 16.13
CA ASN A 282 -12.30 -17.50 16.79
C ASN A 282 -12.98 -16.14 17.06
N GLY A 283 -12.28 -15.04 16.80
CA GLY A 283 -12.73 -13.68 17.06
C GLY A 283 -12.50 -13.24 18.51
N GLU A 284 -11.65 -13.96 19.25
CA GLU A 284 -11.36 -13.69 20.64
C GLU A 284 -10.18 -12.73 20.81
N GLY A 285 -10.22 -11.91 21.86
CA GLY A 285 -9.13 -10.99 22.20
C GLY A 285 -9.01 -9.75 21.31
N GLY A 286 -9.92 -9.55 20.35
CA GLY A 286 -9.90 -8.39 19.45
C GLY A 286 -10.21 -7.06 20.13
N HIS A 287 -9.74 -5.98 19.51
CA HIS A 287 -9.99 -4.60 19.93
C HIS A 287 -10.91 -3.86 18.94
N ASP A 288 -12.14 -4.35 18.79
CA ASP A 288 -13.15 -3.81 17.86
C ASP A 288 -13.43 -2.31 18.10
N ASP A 289 -13.37 -1.84 19.35
CA ASP A 289 -13.56 -0.41 19.67
C ASP A 289 -12.44 0.48 19.12
N LEU A 290 -11.20 -0.03 19.04
CA LEU A 290 -10.06 0.66 18.44
C LEU A 290 -10.14 0.61 16.92
N ALA A 291 -10.56 -0.54 16.36
CA ALA A 291 -10.83 -0.68 14.93
C ALA A 291 -11.86 0.35 14.46
N ARG A 292 -12.99 0.45 15.17
CA ARG A 292 -14.04 1.44 14.92
C ARG A 292 -13.51 2.87 14.93
N LYS A 293 -12.64 3.23 15.89
CA LYS A 293 -12.04 4.57 15.95
C LYS A 293 -11.24 4.88 14.69
N ILE A 294 -10.42 3.94 14.22
CA ILE A 294 -9.64 4.12 12.98
C ILE A 294 -10.56 4.29 11.76
N ALA A 295 -11.57 3.43 11.62
CA ALA A 295 -12.53 3.50 10.51
C ALA A 295 -13.25 4.87 10.47
N VAL A 296 -13.77 5.31 11.62
CA VAL A 296 -14.50 6.58 11.74
C VAL A 296 -13.59 7.78 11.49
N GLU A 297 -12.38 7.80 12.06
CA GLU A 297 -11.45 8.91 11.86
C GLU A 297 -10.89 8.95 10.42
N GLY A 298 -10.67 7.79 9.79
CA GLY A 298 -10.35 7.69 8.37
C GLY A 298 -11.44 8.29 7.49
N ARG A 299 -12.71 7.89 7.71
CA ARG A 299 -13.88 8.42 7.00
C ARG A 299 -14.04 9.93 7.19
N LYS A 300 -13.92 10.43 8.42
CA LYS A 300 -13.96 11.86 8.72
C LYS A 300 -12.87 12.62 7.99
N TRP A 301 -11.63 12.12 8.02
CA TRP A 301 -10.51 12.77 7.35
C TRP A 301 -10.73 12.81 5.83
N SER A 302 -11.19 11.70 5.24
CA SER A 302 -11.50 11.61 3.81
C SER A 302 -12.55 12.64 3.36
N LYS A 303 -13.64 12.81 4.13
CA LYS A 303 -14.73 13.76 3.80
C LYS A 303 -14.35 15.22 4.07
N LYS A 304 -13.37 15.48 4.94
CA LYS A 304 -13.01 16.84 5.36
C LYS A 304 -11.76 17.41 4.68
N TYR A 305 -10.79 16.56 4.32
CA TYR A 305 -9.46 16.97 3.85
C TYR A 305 -9.06 16.38 2.48
N TRP A 306 -9.96 15.62 1.86
CA TRP A 306 -9.81 15.07 0.50
C TRP A 306 -11.04 15.37 -0.38
N ARG A 307 -11.55 16.59 -0.29
CA ARG A 307 -12.66 17.08 -1.12
C ARG A 307 -12.16 17.56 -2.48
N ARG A 308 -13.08 17.87 -3.39
CA ARG A 308 -12.73 18.47 -4.69
C ARG A 308 -11.98 19.78 -4.54
N GLU A 309 -12.37 20.60 -3.57
CA GLU A 309 -11.74 21.87 -3.25
C GLU A 309 -10.29 21.67 -2.82
N ASP A 310 -10.01 20.62 -2.04
CA ASP A 310 -8.66 20.32 -1.57
C ASP A 310 -7.76 19.86 -2.73
N LEU A 311 -8.29 19.05 -3.66
CA LEU A 311 -7.60 18.64 -4.88
C LEU A 311 -7.28 19.84 -5.78
N GLN A 312 -8.27 20.70 -6.02
CA GLN A 312 -8.13 21.90 -6.85
C GLN A 312 -7.13 22.88 -6.23
N ALA A 313 -7.26 23.16 -4.92
CA ALA A 313 -6.36 24.06 -4.22
C ALA A 313 -4.92 23.54 -4.23
N TYR A 314 -4.70 22.25 -3.97
CA TYR A 314 -3.36 21.68 -4.03
C TYR A 314 -2.76 21.75 -5.43
N PHE A 315 -3.55 21.40 -6.47
CA PHE A 315 -3.09 21.46 -7.85
C PHE A 315 -2.71 22.88 -8.28
N ILE A 316 -3.58 23.86 -8.04
CA ILE A 316 -3.31 25.26 -8.39
C ILE A 316 -2.10 25.79 -7.62
N ARG A 317 -1.99 25.52 -6.32
CA ARG A 317 -0.83 25.95 -5.52
C ARG A 317 0.48 25.33 -6.03
N SER A 318 0.46 24.05 -6.43
CA SER A 318 1.63 23.41 -7.03
C SER A 318 2.06 24.08 -8.33
N LEU A 319 1.11 24.49 -9.18
CA LEU A 319 1.42 25.21 -10.43
C LEU A 319 1.95 26.62 -10.17
N LEU A 320 1.39 27.34 -9.18
CA LEU A 320 1.87 28.67 -8.80
C LEU A 320 3.30 28.62 -8.27
N GLU A 321 3.63 27.67 -7.38
CA GLU A 321 4.99 27.49 -6.90
C GLU A 321 5.96 27.10 -8.02
N TYR A 322 5.53 26.22 -8.94
CA TYR A 322 6.35 25.88 -10.10
C TYR A 322 6.61 27.10 -11.00
N ASN A 323 5.60 27.92 -11.28
CA ASN A 323 5.76 29.15 -12.05
C ASN A 323 6.76 30.10 -11.37
N ARG A 324 6.63 30.31 -10.06
CA ARG A 324 7.58 31.12 -9.27
C ARG A 324 9.00 30.56 -9.34
N LEU A 325 9.19 29.24 -9.22
CA LEU A 325 10.51 28.60 -9.28
C LEU A 325 11.20 28.75 -10.64
N MET A 326 10.41 28.73 -11.73
CA MET A 326 10.89 28.86 -13.10
C MET A 326 11.02 30.32 -13.57
N SER A 327 10.48 31.29 -12.82
CA SER A 327 10.60 32.70 -13.15
C SER A 327 12.04 33.18 -13.05
N VAL A 328 12.44 34.01 -14.02
CA VAL A 328 13.72 34.75 -14.01
C VAL A 328 13.73 35.81 -12.90
N ASP A 329 12.56 36.39 -12.62
CA ASP A 329 12.32 37.30 -11.50
C ASP A 329 11.43 36.61 -10.47
N ARG A 330 12.06 35.93 -9.51
CA ARG A 330 11.36 35.16 -8.47
C ARG A 330 10.73 36.06 -7.41
N ASP A 331 11.33 37.22 -7.17
CA ASP A 331 10.88 38.15 -6.16
C ASP A 331 9.57 38.80 -6.60
N ALA A 332 9.46 39.22 -7.87
CA ALA A 332 8.22 39.74 -8.44
C ALA A 332 7.05 38.74 -8.44
N MET A 333 7.34 37.44 -8.44
CA MET A 333 6.35 36.36 -8.38
C MET A 333 5.99 35.95 -6.94
N SER A 334 6.58 36.60 -5.93
CA SER A 334 6.29 36.29 -4.53
C SER A 334 4.94 36.85 -4.12
N TYR A 335 4.16 36.04 -3.40
CA TYR A 335 2.90 36.50 -2.82
C TYR A 335 3.19 37.39 -1.62
N HIS A 336 2.90 38.69 -1.73
CA HIS A 336 3.12 39.63 -0.64
C HIS A 336 1.90 39.77 0.28
N GLY A 337 0.72 39.28 -0.11
CA GLY A 337 -0.51 39.42 0.68
C GLY A 337 -1.24 40.74 0.43
N PRO A 338 -2.49 40.88 0.91
CA PRO A 338 -3.18 42.17 0.86
C PRO A 338 -2.54 43.16 1.85
N GLY A 339 -2.15 44.34 1.36
CA GLY A 339 -1.65 45.46 2.19
C GLY A 339 -0.12 45.57 2.32
N THR A 340 0.62 44.97 1.40
CA THR A 340 2.10 44.97 1.38
C THR A 340 2.69 45.72 0.18
N GLU A 341 1.89 46.58 -0.45
CA GLU A 341 2.39 47.62 -1.35
C GLU A 341 3.07 48.75 -0.58
#